data_AF-A0A9D6M1G0-F1
#
_entry.id   AF-A0A9D6M1G0-F1
#
_cell.length_a   1.000
_cell.length_b   1.000
_cell.length_c   1.000
_cell.angle_alpha   90.00
_cell.angle_beta   90.00
_cell.angle_gamma   90.00
#
_symmetry.space_group_name_H-M   'P 1'
#
loop_
_entity.id
_entity.type
_entity.pdbx_description
1 polymer ?
#
loop_
_entity_poly.entity_id
_entity_poly.type
_entity_poly.pdbx_seq_one_letter_code
_entity_poly.pdbx_strand_id
1 'polypeptide(L)'
;MALDFRLIKKDLHSEARLGKITTPHGLVDTPVFMPVGTQATVKAMTPEELKDIGVEIILSNTYHLYLRPGHELIKNMGGLHTFMHWDRPLLTDSGGYQVFSHCELRKIKEEGV
;
A
#
# COMPACT_ATOMS: atom_id res chain seq x y z
N MET A 1 -2.53 -13.06 15.37
CA MET A 1 -2.73 -13.72 14.07
C MET A 1 -2.35 -12.71 12.99
N ALA A 2 -1.42 -13.03 12.10
CA ALA A 2 -0.79 -12.03 11.22
C ALA A 2 -1.69 -11.56 10.06
N LEU A 3 -2.60 -12.42 9.58
CA LEU A 3 -3.60 -12.12 8.57
C LEU A 3 -4.63 -13.28 8.54
N ASP A 4 -5.91 -13.00 8.37
CA ASP A 4 -6.97 -14.00 8.18
C ASP A 4 -7.91 -13.57 7.06
N PHE A 5 -8.40 -14.52 6.26
CA PHE A 5 -9.41 -14.26 5.26
C PHE A 5 -10.62 -15.16 5.47
N ARG A 6 -11.79 -14.54 5.62
CA ARG A 6 -13.07 -15.22 5.73
C ARG A 6 -13.92 -14.97 4.48
N LEU A 7 -14.27 -16.05 3.77
CA LEU A 7 -15.30 -16.01 2.74
C LEU A 7 -16.69 -15.92 3.42
N ILE A 8 -17.46 -14.89 3.09
CA ILE A 8 -18.81 -14.66 3.64
C ILE A 8 -19.87 -15.24 2.71
N LYS A 9 -19.75 -14.96 1.40
CA LYS A 9 -20.70 -15.43 0.39
C LYS A 9 -20.02 -15.58 -0.96
N LYS A 10 -20.41 -16.59 -1.73
CA LYS A 10 -20.11 -16.71 -3.16
C LYS A 10 -21.41 -16.55 -3.94
N ASP A 11 -21.35 -15.87 -5.08
CA ASP A 11 -22.47 -15.81 -6.00
C ASP A 11 -22.72 -17.18 -6.66
N LEU A 12 -23.98 -17.50 -6.99
CA LEU A 12 -24.35 -18.80 -7.57
C LEU A 12 -24.10 -18.89 -9.08
N HIS A 13 -23.99 -17.75 -9.76
CA HIS A 13 -23.96 -17.65 -11.22
C HIS A 13 -22.65 -17.03 -11.75
N SER A 14 -21.73 -16.64 -10.87
CA SER A 14 -20.46 -16.01 -11.20
C SER A 14 -19.36 -16.37 -10.19
N GLU A 15 -18.13 -15.92 -10.47
CA GLU A 15 -16.97 -16.10 -9.56
C GLU A 15 -16.85 -14.98 -8.50
N ALA A 16 -17.89 -14.15 -8.34
CA ALA A 16 -17.89 -13.08 -7.35
C ALA A 16 -17.90 -13.61 -5.91
N ARG A 17 -17.14 -12.96 -5.03
CA ARG A 17 -16.96 -13.34 -3.63
C ARG A 17 -17.09 -12.11 -2.75
N LEU A 18 -17.92 -12.24 -1.71
CA LEU A 18 -17.95 -11.34 -0.57
C LEU A 18 -17.12 -11.98 0.54
N GLY A 19 -16.19 -11.22 1.10
CA GLY A 19 -15.29 -11.72 2.14
C GLY A 19 -14.80 -10.62 3.06
N LYS A 20 -14.03 -11.00 4.06
CA LYS A 20 -13.46 -10.10 5.07
C LYS A 20 -12.02 -10.50 5.37
N ILE A 21 -11.10 -9.55 5.32
CA ILE A 21 -9.71 -9.72 5.73
C ILE A 21 -9.54 -9.13 7.13
N THR A 22 -8.96 -9.90 8.04
CA THR A 22 -8.54 -9.40 9.36
C THR A 22 -7.04 -9.17 9.35
N THR A 23 -6.62 -7.96 9.69
CA THR A 23 -5.20 -7.58 9.83
C THR A 23 -4.93 -7.08 11.25
N PRO A 24 -3.66 -6.92 11.65
CA PRO A 24 -3.33 -6.30 12.95
C PRO A 24 -3.83 -4.86 13.10
N HIS A 25 -4.10 -4.15 12.00
CA HIS A 25 -4.49 -2.74 11.99
C HIS A 25 -5.96 -2.50 11.64
N GLY A 26 -6.76 -3.57 11.48
CA GLY A 26 -8.19 -3.45 11.20
C GLY A 26 -8.73 -4.52 10.25
N LEU A 27 -10.03 -4.39 9.98
CA LEU A 27 -10.78 -5.23 9.05
C LEU A 27 -10.86 -4.57 7.67
N VAL A 28 -10.95 -5.40 6.62
CA VAL A 28 -11.20 -4.95 5.24
C VAL A 28 -12.28 -5.83 4.63
N ASP A 29 -13.39 -5.23 4.19
CA ASP A 29 -14.43 -5.89 3.42
C ASP A 29 -13.96 -6.06 1.96
N THR A 30 -14.19 -7.24 1.38
CA THR A 30 -13.81 -7.55 -0.02
C THR A 30 -15.07 -7.83 -0.85
N PRO A 31 -15.16 -7.36 -2.11
CA PRO A 31 -14.10 -6.76 -2.92
C PRO A 31 -13.75 -5.32 -2.49
N VAL A 32 -12.47 -4.98 -2.51
CA VAL A 32 -11.95 -3.68 -2.08
C VAL A 32 -11.13 -3.02 -3.18
N PHE A 33 -11.25 -1.70 -3.30
CA PHE A 33 -10.36 -0.87 -4.10
C PHE A 33 -9.37 -0.16 -3.17
N MET A 34 -8.08 -0.18 -3.52
CA MET A 34 -7.01 0.41 -2.71
C MET A 34 -6.47 1.68 -3.38
N PRO A 35 -6.67 2.87 -2.78
CA PRO A 35 -5.98 4.07 -3.20
C PRO A 35 -4.46 3.91 -3.06
N VAL A 36 -3.70 4.51 -3.99
CA VAL A 36 -2.23 4.40 -4.00
C VAL A 36 -1.60 5.63 -3.36
N GLY A 37 -0.91 5.40 -2.25
CA GLY A 37 0.02 6.33 -1.63
C GLY A 37 1.36 6.34 -2.35
N THR A 38 1.69 7.43 -3.04
CA THR A 38 3.02 7.66 -3.62
C THR A 38 3.77 8.61 -2.71
N GLN A 39 4.93 8.18 -2.18
CA GLN A 39 5.66 8.90 -1.11
C GLN A 39 4.84 9.09 0.18
N ALA A 40 4.21 8.03 0.68
CA ALA A 40 3.50 8.06 1.96
C ALA A 40 2.30 9.04 2.02
N THR A 41 1.80 9.50 0.87
CA THR A 41 0.57 10.28 0.77
C THR A 41 -0.26 9.84 -0.44
N VAL A 42 -1.58 9.82 -0.30
CA VAL A 42 -2.49 9.76 -1.45
C VAL A 42 -2.59 11.19 -1.99
N LYS A 43 -2.21 11.38 -3.25
CA LYS A 43 -2.11 12.73 -3.82
C LYS A 43 -3.42 13.50 -3.65
N ALA A 44 -3.31 14.71 -3.14
CA ALA A 44 -4.41 15.65 -2.91
C ALA A 44 -5.46 15.21 -1.87
N MET A 45 -5.18 14.19 -1.05
CA MET A 45 -6.08 13.77 0.03
C MET A 45 -5.32 13.54 1.33
N THR A 46 -5.91 13.97 2.43
CA THR A 46 -5.46 13.70 3.80
C THR A 46 -5.89 12.30 4.24
N PRO A 47 -5.18 11.68 5.20
CA PRO A 47 -5.61 10.42 5.83
C PRO A 47 -7.05 10.48 6.37
N GLU A 48 -7.46 11.63 6.91
CA GLU A 48 -8.80 11.88 7.44
C GLU A 48 -9.85 11.82 6.33
N GLU A 49 -9.64 12.53 5.22
CA GLU A 49 -10.56 12.49 4.07
C GLU A 49 -10.73 11.08 3.52
N LEU A 50 -9.63 10.29 3.46
CA LEU A 50 -9.69 8.88 3.05
C LEU A 50 -10.53 8.05 4.02
N LYS A 51 -10.40 8.30 5.33
CA LYS A 51 -11.20 7.61 6.34
C LYS A 51 -12.69 7.94 6.21
N ASP A 52 -13.00 9.22 5.95
CA ASP A 52 -14.36 9.74 5.83
C ASP A 52 -15.10 9.17 4.61
N ILE A 53 -14.40 8.95 3.49
CA ILE A 53 -14.98 8.28 2.31
C ILE A 53 -15.02 6.75 2.42
N GLY A 54 -14.61 6.19 3.57
CA GLY A 54 -14.71 4.76 3.86
C GLY A 54 -13.54 3.91 3.34
N VAL A 55 -12.36 4.49 3.09
CA VAL A 55 -11.18 3.70 2.69
C VAL A 55 -10.69 2.87 3.87
N GLU A 56 -10.72 1.56 3.71
CA GLU A 56 -10.28 0.62 4.75
C GLU A 56 -8.80 0.24 4.62
N ILE A 57 -8.25 0.29 3.41
CA ILE A 57 -6.87 -0.10 3.12
C ILE A 57 -6.28 0.75 1.99
N ILE A 58 -5.01 1.10 2.13
CA ILE A 58 -4.25 1.79 1.08
C ILE A 58 -3.03 0.98 0.65
N LEU A 59 -2.58 1.22 -0.58
CA LEU A 59 -1.32 0.69 -1.08
C LEU A 59 -0.24 1.75 -0.96
N SER A 60 0.89 1.45 -0.33
CA SER A 60 2.04 2.35 -0.28
C SER A 60 3.19 1.83 -1.14
N ASN A 61 3.69 2.69 -2.01
CA ASN A 61 4.79 2.39 -2.90
C ASN A 61 6.14 2.42 -2.16
N THR A 62 6.82 1.27 -2.07
CA THR A 62 8.10 1.16 -1.36
C THR A 62 9.28 1.71 -2.14
N TYR A 63 9.24 1.71 -3.47
CA TYR A 63 10.31 2.29 -4.30
C TYR A 63 10.53 3.77 -3.99
N HIS A 64 9.45 4.55 -3.97
CA HIS A 64 9.55 5.97 -3.67
C HIS A 64 10.01 6.22 -2.23
N LEU A 65 9.46 5.48 -1.26
CA LEU A 65 9.83 5.60 0.16
C LEU A 65 11.29 5.23 0.42
N TYR A 66 11.80 4.23 -0.29
CA TYR A 66 13.19 3.80 -0.20
C TYR A 66 14.14 4.88 -0.71
N LEU A 67 13.82 5.51 -1.85
CA LEU A 67 14.64 6.58 -2.42
C LEU A 67 14.59 7.87 -1.59
N ARG A 68 13.38 8.29 -1.18
CA ARG A 68 13.14 9.45 -0.34
C ARG A 68 11.84 9.25 0.45
N PRO A 69 11.87 9.32 1.80
CA PRO A 69 12.97 9.81 2.64
C PRO A 69 14.02 8.75 3.02
N GLY A 70 13.82 7.47 2.69
CA GLY A 70 14.66 6.36 3.11
C GLY A 70 14.01 5.55 4.25
N HIS A 71 14.14 4.22 4.17
CA HIS A 71 13.49 3.29 5.09
C HIS A 71 14.02 3.39 6.53
N GLU A 72 15.30 3.73 6.74
CA GLU A 72 15.87 3.95 8.07
C GLU A 72 15.24 5.16 8.77
N LEU A 73 14.99 6.25 8.05
CA LEU A 73 14.29 7.40 8.63
C LEU A 73 12.88 7.03 9.03
N ILE A 74 12.14 6.34 8.16
CA ILE A 74 10.77 5.89 8.43
C ILE A 74 10.74 4.98 9.68
N LYS A 75 11.71 4.07 9.81
CA LYS A 75 11.86 3.21 10.98
C LYS A 75 12.11 4.02 12.25
N ASN A 76 13.02 4.99 12.21
CA ASN A 76 13.34 5.88 13.34
C ASN A 76 12.15 6.78 13.74
N MET A 77 11.26 7.10 12.80
CA MET A 77 10.03 7.87 13.05
C MET A 77 8.86 7.01 13.57
N GLY A 78 9.09 5.74 13.93
CA GLY A 78 8.07 4.86 14.48
C GLY A 78 7.30 4.06 13.43
N GLY A 79 7.88 3.86 12.24
CA GLY A 79 7.33 3.04 11.18
C GLY A 79 6.40 3.79 10.23
N LEU A 80 5.97 3.09 9.17
CA LEU A 80 5.27 3.70 8.04
C LEU A 80 3.86 4.20 8.41
N HIS A 81 3.14 3.49 9.27
CA HIS A 81 1.84 3.93 9.78
C HIS A 81 1.93 5.31 10.48
N THR A 82 2.90 5.45 11.39
CA THR A 82 3.16 6.71 12.10
C THR A 82 3.58 7.81 11.13
N PHE A 83 4.47 7.50 10.19
CA PHE A 83 4.96 8.44 9.18
C PHE A 83 3.85 8.97 8.26
N MET A 84 2.91 8.10 7.88
CA MET A 84 1.77 8.44 7.01
C MET A 84 0.57 9.03 7.75
N HIS A 85 0.59 9.01 9.09
CA HIS A 85 -0.59 9.25 9.91
C HIS A 85 -1.78 8.35 9.52
N TRP A 86 -1.48 7.08 9.19
CA TRP A 86 -2.45 6.08 8.76
C TRP A 86 -2.45 4.90 9.72
N ASP A 87 -3.53 4.73 10.48
CA ASP A 87 -3.71 3.71 11.52
C ASP A 87 -4.51 2.48 11.05
N ARG A 88 -4.97 2.48 9.80
CA ARG A 88 -5.73 1.40 9.16
C ARG A 88 -4.81 0.45 8.38
N PRO A 89 -5.32 -0.69 7.88
CA PRO A 89 -4.55 -1.63 7.06
C PRO A 89 -3.74 -0.95 5.93
N LEU A 90 -2.54 -1.47 5.68
CA LEU A 90 -1.59 -0.94 4.70
C LEU A 90 -0.98 -2.10 3.92
N LEU A 91 -1.01 -2.01 2.59
CA LEU A 91 -0.31 -2.93 1.70
C LEU A 91 0.92 -2.24 1.11
N THR A 92 2.09 -2.86 1.25
CA THR A 92 3.32 -2.38 0.60
C THR A 92 3.66 -3.26 -0.59
N ASP A 93 3.96 -2.64 -1.74
CA ASP A 93 4.56 -3.37 -2.86
C ASP A 93 6.05 -3.63 -2.61
N SER A 94 6.70 -4.43 -3.47
CA SER A 94 8.13 -4.73 -3.34
C SER A 94 9.05 -3.65 -3.94
N GLY A 95 8.50 -2.70 -4.71
CA GLY A 95 9.27 -1.68 -5.44
C GLY A 95 10.01 -2.20 -6.68
N GLY A 96 10.06 -3.53 -6.90
CA GLY A 96 10.80 -4.14 -8.01
C GLY A 96 10.24 -3.81 -9.39
N TYR A 97 8.93 -3.62 -9.49
CA TYR A 97 8.29 -3.24 -10.75
C TYR A 97 8.76 -1.86 -11.23
N GLN A 98 8.87 -0.89 -10.33
CA GLN A 98 9.30 0.47 -10.65
C GLN A 98 10.80 0.54 -10.98
N VAL A 99 11.63 -0.27 -10.31
CA VAL A 99 13.04 -0.43 -10.68
C VAL A 99 13.17 -0.89 -12.13
N PHE A 100 12.36 -1.89 -12.53
CA PHE A 100 12.38 -2.41 -13.88
C PHE A 100 11.81 -1.41 -14.91
N SER A 101 10.66 -0.78 -14.63
CA SER A 101 10.00 0.12 -15.57
C SER A 101 10.77 1.44 -15.81
N HIS A 102 11.62 1.86 -14.88
CA HIS A 102 12.46 3.06 -15.03
C HIS A 102 13.86 2.76 -15.61
N CYS A 103 14.23 1.48 -15.82
CA CYS A 103 15.52 1.11 -16.41
C CYS A 103 15.67 1.52 -17.88
N GLU A 104 14.58 1.71 -18.64
CA GLU A 104 14.67 2.17 -20.05
C GLU A 104 15.23 3.60 -20.18
N LEU A 105 15.27 4.39 -19.10
CA LEU A 105 15.83 5.75 -19.09
C LEU A 105 17.29 5.82 -18.60
N ARG A 106 17.92 4.69 -18.24
CA ARG A 106 19.34 4.68 -17.87
C ARG A 106 20.20 4.40 -19.08
N LYS A 107 20.87 5.43 -19.60
CA LYS A 107 22.04 5.24 -20.49
C LYS A 107 23.12 4.53 -19.68
N ILE A 108 23.28 3.24 -19.91
CA ILE A 108 24.40 2.46 -19.41
C ILE A 108 25.66 3.08 -20.03
N LYS A 109 26.51 3.68 -19.20
CA LYS A 109 27.90 4.01 -19.54
C LYS A 109 28.80 2.97 -18.89
N GLU A 110 29.95 2.73 -19.51
CA GLU A 110 30.92 1.69 -19.15
C GLU A 110 31.51 1.88 -17.72
N GLU A 111 31.33 3.06 -17.15
CA GLU A 111 31.78 3.43 -15.80
C GLU A 111 30.76 3.07 -14.69
N GLY A 112 29.56 2.58 -15.04
CA GLY A 112 28.46 2.32 -14.10
C GLY A 112 27.48 3.50 -13.97
N VAL A 113 26.47 3.35 -13.10
CA VAL A 113 25.40 4.34 -12.85
C VAL A 113 25.95 5.63 -12.27
#